data_AF-A0A1W6K1F7-F1
#
_entry.id   AF-A0A1W6K1F7-F1
#
_cell.length_a   1.000
_cell.length_b   1.000
_cell.length_c   1.000
_cell.angle_alpha   90.00
_cell.angle_beta   90.00
_cell.angle_gamma   90.00
#
_symmetry.space_group_name_H-M   'P 1'
#
loop_
_entity.id
_entity.type
_entity.pdbx_description
1 polymer ?
#
loop_
_entity_poly.entity_id
_entity_poly.type
_entity_poly.pdbx_seq_one_letter_code
_entity_poly.pdbx_strand_id
1 'polypeptide(L)'
;MKSKVDLAEILTDVRISRNKIRLWKSRIQSKVAKFEELSASNVTRYNIIAREYIKEAEQLQKISDFLDQLDILLEMLEIKIETIIYIGYIVNNAPSVIEALKELKKTAQVINPEMSLVIDNIYNEFYSAISIPQNIRIQAKEDAKKILQEAENMVKEKKKESIDINT
;
A
#
# COMPACT_ATOMS: atom_id res chain seq x y z
N MET A 1 -22.22 -19.53 -1.47
CA MET A 1 -21.72 -18.51 -0.52
C MET A 1 -20.54 -17.84 -1.21
N LYS A 2 -20.64 -16.59 -1.68
CA LYS A 2 -19.49 -15.91 -2.32
C LYS A 2 -18.42 -15.69 -1.25
N SER A 3 -17.20 -16.16 -1.48
CA SER A 3 -16.06 -15.82 -0.60
C SER A 3 -15.93 -14.29 -0.59
N LYS A 4 -15.64 -13.72 0.58
CA LYS A 4 -15.21 -12.33 0.67
C LYS A 4 -13.94 -12.22 -0.18
N VAL A 5 -13.98 -11.42 -1.24
CA VAL A 5 -12.79 -11.13 -2.06
C VAL A 5 -11.77 -10.43 -1.15
N ASP A 6 -10.55 -10.97 -1.10
CA ASP A 6 -9.47 -10.42 -0.30
C ASP A 6 -8.89 -9.16 -0.97
N LEU A 7 -8.50 -8.15 -0.19
CA LEU A 7 -7.90 -6.93 -0.74
C LEU A 7 -6.61 -7.24 -1.52
N ALA A 8 -5.86 -8.28 -1.14
CA ALA A 8 -4.69 -8.74 -1.88
C ALA A 8 -5.04 -9.34 -3.25
N GLU A 9 -6.18 -10.02 -3.35
CA GLU A 9 -6.70 -10.56 -4.61
C GLU A 9 -7.14 -9.40 -5.52
N ILE A 10 -7.87 -8.42 -4.99
CA ILE A 10 -8.26 -7.20 -5.72
C ILE A 10 -7.02 -6.44 -6.21
N LEU A 11 -5.99 -6.28 -5.37
CA LEU A 11 -4.73 -5.64 -5.75
C LEU A 11 -4.08 -6.34 -6.96
N THR A 12 -4.08 -7.68 -6.93
CA THR A 12 -3.54 -8.50 -8.02
C THR A 12 -4.35 -8.31 -9.30
N ASP A 13 -5.68 -8.32 -9.21
CA ASP A 13 -6.57 -8.10 -10.37
C ASP A 13 -6.41 -6.72 -10.98
N VAL A 14 -6.22 -5.69 -10.15
CA VAL A 14 -5.94 -4.32 -10.61
C VAL A 14 -4.63 -4.28 -11.39
N ARG A 15 -3.55 -4.86 -10.86
CA ARG A 15 -2.25 -4.93 -11.55
C ARG A 15 -2.33 -5.68 -12.88
N ILE A 16 -3.05 -6.80 -12.92
CA ILE A 16 -3.29 -7.56 -14.16
C ILE A 16 -4.05 -6.70 -15.18
N SER A 17 -5.08 -5.98 -14.72
CA SER A 17 -5.88 -5.09 -15.56
C SER A 17 -5.05 -3.95 -16.15
N ARG A 18 -4.18 -3.32 -15.36
CA ARG A 18 -3.25 -2.29 -15.82
C ARG A 18 -2.32 -2.81 -16.91
N ASN A 19 -1.75 -4.00 -16.73
CA ASN A 19 -0.90 -4.63 -17.74
C ASN A 19 -1.65 -4.87 -19.05
N LYS A 20 -2.91 -5.32 -19.00
CA LYS A 20 -3.75 -5.48 -20.20
C LYS A 20 -4.01 -4.14 -20.90
N ILE A 21 -4.32 -3.09 -20.15
CA ILE A 21 -4.55 -1.74 -20.69
C ILE A 21 -3.30 -1.22 -21.42
N ARG A 22 -2.12 -1.38 -20.82
CA ARG A 22 -0.84 -0.98 -21.44
C ARG A 22 -0.57 -1.72 -22.74
N LEU A 23 -0.88 -3.02 -22.80
CA LEU A 23 -0.79 -3.79 -24.04
C LEU A 23 -1.78 -3.30 -25.11
N TRP A 24 -3.02 -2.98 -24.73
CA TRP A 24 -3.99 -2.41 -25.66
C TRP A 24 -3.58 -1.04 -26.17
N LYS A 25 -3.09 -0.17 -25.27
CA LYS A 25 -2.55 1.15 -25.61
C LYS A 25 -1.43 1.03 -26.63
N SER A 26 -0.43 0.18 -26.37
CA SER A 26 0.68 -0.03 -27.30
C SER A 26 0.20 -0.43 -28.70
N ARG A 27 -0.77 -1.35 -28.79
CA ARG A 27 -1.36 -1.77 -30.07
C ARG A 27 -2.11 -0.64 -30.78
N ILE A 28 -2.85 0.19 -30.02
CA ILE A 28 -3.58 1.33 -30.57
C ILE A 28 -2.60 2.38 -31.09
N GLN A 29 -1.56 2.71 -30.33
CA GLN A 29 -0.53 3.66 -30.73
C GLN A 29 0.21 3.21 -32.00
N SER A 30 0.53 1.92 -32.13
CA SER A 30 1.09 1.39 -33.38
C SER A 30 0.14 1.57 -34.58
N LYS A 31 -1.18 1.45 -34.37
CA LYS A 31 -2.17 1.67 -35.42
C LYS A 31 -2.32 3.15 -35.76
N VAL A 32 -2.32 4.04 -34.77
CA VAL A 32 -2.34 5.50 -34.97
C VAL A 32 -1.17 5.91 -35.87
N ALA A 33 0.05 5.53 -35.50
CA ALA A 33 1.26 5.85 -36.26
C ALA A 33 1.19 5.33 -37.71
N LYS A 34 0.64 4.12 -37.92
CA LYS A 34 0.44 3.56 -39.26
C LYS A 34 -0.56 4.37 -40.09
N PHE A 35 -1.67 4.83 -39.51
CA PHE A 35 -2.64 5.64 -40.22
C PHE A 35 -2.11 7.04 -40.54
N GLU A 36 -1.32 7.63 -39.65
CA GLU A 36 -0.61 8.89 -39.90
C GLU A 36 0.38 8.76 -41.08
N GLU A 37 1.17 7.68 -41.10
CA GLU A 37 2.09 7.36 -42.21
C GLU A 37 1.36 7.16 -43.54
N LEU A 38 0.25 6.40 -43.51
CA LEU A 38 -0.59 6.18 -44.69
C LEU A 38 -1.22 7.48 -45.18
N SER A 39 -1.61 8.38 -44.29
CA SER A 39 -2.11 9.68 -44.70
C SER A 39 -1.03 10.53 -45.37
N ALA A 40 0.15 10.63 -44.75
CA ALA A 40 1.28 11.41 -45.26
C ALA A 40 1.71 10.94 -46.65
N SER A 41 1.75 9.63 -46.88
CA SER A 41 2.11 9.04 -48.18
C SER A 41 1.06 9.25 -49.28
N ASN A 42 -0.22 9.45 -48.92
CA ASN A 42 -1.32 9.58 -49.88
C ASN A 42 -1.78 11.02 -50.11
N VAL A 43 -1.29 12.00 -49.34
CA VAL A 43 -1.81 13.39 -49.34
C VAL A 43 -1.72 14.08 -50.70
N THR A 44 -0.72 13.74 -51.52
CA THR A 44 -0.46 14.36 -52.82
C THR A 44 -1.25 13.76 -53.98
N ARG A 45 -1.47 12.45 -53.98
CA ARG A 45 -2.17 11.73 -55.07
C ARG A 45 -3.62 11.41 -54.77
N TYR A 46 -3.95 11.14 -53.51
CA TYR A 46 -5.25 10.64 -53.08
C TYR A 46 -5.72 11.38 -51.82
N ASN A 47 -5.99 12.69 -51.95
CA ASN A 47 -6.34 13.58 -50.84
C ASN A 47 -7.55 13.08 -50.01
N ILE A 48 -8.59 12.57 -50.67
CA ILE A 48 -9.78 12.03 -49.99
C ILE A 48 -9.40 10.85 -49.09
N ILE A 49 -8.60 9.91 -49.60
CA ILE A 49 -8.15 8.73 -48.85
C ILE A 49 -7.25 9.15 -47.69
N ALA A 50 -6.33 10.09 -47.91
CA ALA A 50 -5.46 10.62 -46.86
C ALA A 50 -6.24 11.26 -45.71
N ARG A 51 -7.33 11.98 -46.00
CA ARG A 51 -8.22 12.55 -44.97
C ARG A 51 -8.94 11.48 -44.15
N GLU A 52 -9.39 10.40 -44.78
CA GLU A 52 -10.03 9.30 -44.06
C GLU A 52 -9.04 8.61 -43.11
N TYR A 53 -7.79 8.40 -43.52
CA TYR A 53 -6.76 7.87 -42.61
C TYR A 53 -6.47 8.78 -41.41
N ILE A 54 -6.46 10.10 -41.59
CA ILE A 54 -6.33 11.04 -40.45
C ILE A 54 -7.50 10.91 -39.49
N LYS A 55 -8.74 10.84 -40.00
CA LYS A 55 -9.91 10.67 -39.12
C LYS A 55 -9.85 9.38 -38.31
N GLU A 56 -9.41 8.28 -38.91
CA GLU A 56 -9.20 7.01 -38.21
C GLU A 56 -8.10 7.12 -37.14
N ALA A 57 -6.99 7.80 -37.46
CA ALA A 57 -5.93 8.08 -36.50
C ALA A 57 -6.44 8.91 -35.31
N GLU A 58 -7.21 9.97 -35.55
CA GLU A 58 -7.81 10.81 -34.51
C GLU A 58 -8.79 10.05 -33.61
N GLN A 59 -9.60 9.15 -34.17
CA GLN A 59 -10.50 8.30 -33.38
C GLN A 59 -9.72 7.35 -32.48
N LEU A 60 -8.69 6.70 -33.02
CA LEU A 60 -7.83 5.81 -32.24
C LEU A 60 -7.04 6.58 -31.18
N GLN A 61 -6.62 7.82 -31.46
CA GLN A 61 -5.94 8.66 -30.49
C GLN A 61 -6.85 8.96 -29.28
N LYS A 62 -8.13 9.29 -29.51
CA LYS A 62 -9.10 9.47 -28.41
C LYS A 62 -9.23 8.22 -27.54
N ILE A 63 -9.20 7.03 -28.15
CA ILE A 63 -9.23 5.76 -27.40
C ILE A 63 -7.93 5.58 -26.62
N SER A 64 -6.77 5.91 -27.19
CA SER A 64 -5.49 5.90 -26.48
C SER A 64 -5.51 6.81 -25.25
N ASP A 65 -6.03 8.02 -25.38
CA ASP A 65 -6.11 9.00 -24.29
C ASP A 65 -7.04 8.51 -23.17
N PHE A 66 -8.15 7.87 -23.52
CA PHE A 66 -9.03 7.22 -22.54
C PHE A 66 -8.33 6.08 -21.79
N LEU A 67 -7.55 5.25 -22.50
CA LEU A 67 -6.77 4.18 -21.87
C LEU A 67 -5.70 4.72 -20.92
N ASP A 68 -5.14 5.89 -21.21
CA ASP A 68 -4.22 6.59 -20.30
C ASP A 68 -4.89 7.05 -19.03
N GLN A 69 -6.06 7.67 -19.14
CA GLN A 69 -6.86 8.04 -17.97
C GLN A 69 -7.22 6.82 -17.12
N LEU A 70 -7.54 5.70 -17.76
CA LEU A 70 -7.87 4.46 -17.06
C LEU A 70 -6.66 3.81 -16.37
N ASP A 71 -5.48 3.80 -16.99
CA ASP A 71 -4.25 3.29 -16.35
C ASP A 71 -3.89 4.12 -15.11
N ILE A 72 -3.99 5.45 -15.21
CA ILE A 72 -3.76 6.37 -14.08
C ILE A 72 -4.77 6.10 -12.95
N LEU A 73 -6.06 5.94 -13.29
CA LEU A 73 -7.08 5.67 -12.27
C LEU A 73 -6.81 4.34 -11.53
N LEU A 74 -6.41 3.31 -12.26
CA LEU A 74 -6.07 2.01 -11.69
C LEU A 74 -4.78 2.06 -10.86
N GLU A 75 -3.81 2.88 -11.24
CA GLU A 75 -2.62 3.15 -10.42
C GLU A 75 -3.01 3.78 -9.08
N MET A 76 -3.87 4.79 -9.12
CA MET A 76 -4.37 5.42 -7.91
C MET A 76 -5.11 4.40 -7.03
N LEU A 77 -5.92 3.53 -7.64
CA LEU A 77 -6.63 2.47 -6.91
C LEU A 77 -5.64 1.48 -6.26
N GLU A 78 -4.60 1.06 -6.98
CA GLU A 78 -3.52 0.20 -6.46
C GLU A 78 -2.91 0.80 -5.20
N ILE A 79 -2.46 2.07 -5.28
CA ILE A 79 -1.87 2.79 -4.14
C ILE A 79 -2.85 2.86 -2.96
N LYS A 80 -4.13 3.13 -3.23
CA LYS A 80 -5.15 3.20 -2.16
C LYS A 80 -5.38 1.84 -1.51
N ILE A 81 -5.44 0.75 -2.28
CA ILE A 81 -5.60 -0.59 -1.73
C ILE A 81 -4.40 -0.98 -0.86
N GLU A 82 -3.18 -0.75 -1.34
CA GLU A 82 -1.96 -0.98 -0.56
C GLU A 82 -1.98 -0.19 0.75
N THR A 83 -2.34 1.09 0.67
CA THR A 83 -2.46 1.95 1.85
C THR A 83 -3.47 1.40 2.85
N ILE A 84 -4.64 0.92 2.39
CA ILE A 84 -5.66 0.31 3.25
C ILE A 84 -5.13 -0.97 3.90
N ILE A 85 -4.42 -1.82 3.15
CA ILE A 85 -3.79 -3.03 3.69
C ILE A 85 -2.78 -2.66 4.79
N TYR A 86 -1.90 -1.69 4.55
CA TYR A 86 -0.94 -1.21 5.54
C TYR A 86 -1.61 -0.60 6.78
N ILE A 87 -2.64 0.22 6.59
CA ILE A 87 -3.44 0.77 7.71
C ILE A 87 -4.09 -0.37 8.49
N GLY A 88 -4.62 -1.40 7.82
CA GLY A 88 -5.16 -2.59 8.46
C GLY A 88 -4.15 -3.26 9.37
N TYR A 89 -2.91 -3.45 8.91
CA TYR A 89 -1.83 -3.98 9.75
C TYR A 89 -1.51 -3.07 10.94
N ILE A 90 -1.41 -1.75 10.73
CA ILE A 90 -1.12 -0.79 11.80
C ILE A 90 -2.24 -0.80 12.84
N VAL A 91 -3.50 -0.72 12.42
CA VAL A 91 -4.68 -0.67 13.29
C VAL A 91 -4.84 -1.96 14.10
N ASN A 92 -4.44 -3.12 13.55
CA ASN A 92 -4.49 -4.39 14.27
C ASN A 92 -3.30 -4.57 15.25
N ASN A 93 -2.11 -4.06 14.93
CA ASN A 93 -0.90 -4.28 15.73
C ASN A 93 -0.63 -3.19 16.78
N ALA A 94 -0.96 -1.93 16.49
CA ALA A 94 -0.73 -0.80 17.41
C ALA A 94 -1.44 -0.95 18.77
N PRO A 95 -2.69 -1.46 18.86
CA PRO A 95 -3.34 -1.71 20.14
C PRO A 95 -2.53 -2.61 21.08
N SER A 96 -1.87 -3.64 20.54
CA SER A 96 -1.08 -4.59 21.33
C SER A 96 0.16 -3.91 21.93
N VAL A 97 0.81 -3.00 21.19
CA VAL A 97 1.93 -2.19 21.69
C VAL A 97 1.46 -1.23 22.79
N ILE A 98 0.28 -0.62 22.62
CA ILE A 98 -0.31 0.29 23.62
C ILE A 98 -0.63 -0.45 24.91
N GLU A 99 -1.20 -1.65 24.83
CA GLU A 99 -1.44 -2.49 26.01
C GLU A 99 -0.12 -2.97 26.64
N ALA A 100 0.92 -3.29 25.86
CA ALA A 100 2.24 -3.61 26.38
C ALA A 100 2.88 -2.44 27.14
N LEU A 101 2.77 -1.21 26.62
CA LEU A 101 3.21 0.01 27.31
C LEU A 101 2.45 0.23 28.63
N LYS A 102 1.13 -0.05 28.67
CA LYS A 102 0.36 0.00 29.93
C LYS A 102 0.83 -1.03 30.94
N GLU A 103 1.11 -2.25 30.52
CA GLU A 103 1.63 -3.29 31.41
C GLU A 103 3.03 -2.93 31.93
N LEU A 104 3.90 -2.45 31.04
CA LEU A 104 5.24 -1.99 31.42
C LEU A 104 5.19 -0.80 32.38
N LYS A 105 4.26 0.15 32.19
CA LYS A 105 4.02 1.27 33.11
C LYS A 105 3.70 0.76 34.52
N LYS A 106 2.81 -0.23 34.66
CA LYS A 106 2.46 -0.82 35.96
C LYS A 106 3.68 -1.43 36.64
N THR A 107 4.51 -2.16 35.90
CA THR A 107 5.76 -2.71 36.42
C THR A 107 6.72 -1.61 36.84
N ALA A 108 6.88 -0.57 36.02
CA ALA A 108 7.75 0.56 36.31
C ALA A 108 7.31 1.36 37.54
N GLN A 109 6.00 1.51 37.80
CA GLN A 109 5.49 2.14 39.03
C GLN A 109 6.00 1.45 40.30
N VAL A 110 6.18 0.13 40.25
CA VAL A 110 6.69 -0.67 41.37
C VAL A 110 8.20 -0.47 41.56
N ILE A 111 8.94 -0.23 40.48
CA ILE A 111 10.41 -0.14 40.48
C ILE A 111 10.87 1.30 40.76
N ASN A 112 10.37 2.27 39.99
CA ASN A 112 10.76 3.67 40.06
C ASN A 112 9.64 4.59 39.50
N PRO A 113 9.08 5.52 40.31
CA PRO A 113 8.07 6.47 39.87
C PRO A 113 8.48 7.34 38.67
N GLU A 114 9.73 7.77 38.57
CA GLU A 114 10.23 8.58 37.45
C GLU A 114 10.22 7.79 36.14
N MET A 115 10.56 6.50 36.18
CA MET A 115 10.47 5.62 35.00
C MET A 115 9.02 5.43 34.55
N SER A 116 8.08 5.37 35.49
CA SER A 116 6.66 5.31 35.14
C SER A 116 6.20 6.55 34.38
N LEU A 117 6.65 7.75 34.77
CA LEU A 117 6.32 9.00 34.07
C LEU A 117 6.87 9.03 32.64
N VAL A 118 8.09 8.54 32.43
CA VAL A 118 8.68 8.42 31.09
C VAL A 118 7.82 7.51 30.20
N ILE A 119 7.44 6.34 30.72
CA ILE A 119 6.58 5.40 29.96
C ILE A 119 5.19 6.00 29.73
N ASP A 120 4.65 6.76 30.68
CA ASP A 120 3.35 7.40 30.55
C ASP A 120 3.34 8.48 29.45
N ASN A 121 4.41 9.27 29.35
CA ASN A 121 4.56 10.25 28.28
C ASN A 121 4.61 9.57 26.91
N ILE A 122 5.44 8.51 26.76
CA ILE A 122 5.52 7.73 25.53
C ILE A 122 4.16 7.11 25.18
N TYR A 123 3.47 6.55 26.16
CA TYR A 123 2.13 5.98 25.98
C TYR A 123 1.14 7.03 25.46
N ASN A 124 1.09 8.21 26.08
CA ASN A 124 0.13 9.26 25.74
C ASN A 124 0.42 9.86 24.36
N GLU A 125 1.69 10.13 24.05
CA GLU A 125 2.12 10.61 22.73
C GLU A 125 1.74 9.61 21.64
N PHE A 126 2.07 8.33 21.83
CA PHE A 126 1.76 7.28 20.88
C PHE A 126 0.25 7.04 20.72
N TYR A 127 -0.50 7.02 21.83
CA TYR A 127 -1.96 6.88 21.81
C TYR A 127 -2.64 8.05 21.10
N SER A 128 -2.14 9.28 21.29
CA SER A 128 -2.69 10.47 20.64
C SER A 128 -2.41 10.53 19.14
N ALA A 129 -1.30 9.93 18.68
CA ALA A 129 -0.90 9.90 17.28
C ALA A 129 -1.70 8.88 16.44
N ILE A 130 -2.43 7.95 17.07
CA ILE A 130 -3.07 6.83 16.39
C ILE A 130 -4.58 6.83 16.67
N SER A 131 -5.39 6.91 15.61
CA SER A 131 -6.84 6.76 15.70
C SER A 131 -7.25 5.28 15.68
N ILE A 132 -7.41 4.67 16.85
CA ILE A 132 -7.80 3.25 16.99
C ILE A 132 -9.32 3.12 17.10
N PRO A 133 -9.99 2.40 16.17
CA PRO A 133 -11.40 2.05 16.31
C PRO A 133 -11.68 1.29 17.62
N GLN A 134 -12.76 1.66 18.33
CA GLN A 134 -13.03 1.16 19.69
C GLN A 134 -13.24 -0.38 19.80
N ASN A 135 -13.48 -1.07 18.68
CA ASN A 135 -13.83 -2.50 18.63
C ASN A 135 -12.64 -3.48 18.66
N ILE A 136 -11.39 -3.03 18.80
CA ILE A 136 -10.17 -3.88 18.68
C ILE A 136 -9.53 -4.24 20.04
N ARG A 137 -10.18 -3.90 21.17
CA ARG A 137 -9.55 -3.93 22.50
C ARG A 137 -9.28 -5.30 23.14
N ILE A 138 -10.00 -6.36 22.76
CA ILE A 138 -9.95 -7.64 23.51
C ILE A 138 -8.74 -8.50 23.10
N GLN A 139 -8.41 -8.56 21.80
CA GLN A 139 -7.32 -9.37 21.27
C GLN A 139 -5.93 -8.77 21.59
N ALA A 140 -5.86 -7.44 21.66
CA ALA A 140 -4.66 -6.66 21.93
C ALA A 140 -3.95 -7.01 23.26
N LYS A 141 -4.68 -7.45 24.29
CA LYS A 141 -4.09 -7.77 25.60
C LYS A 141 -3.27 -9.06 25.61
N GLU A 142 -3.70 -10.09 24.89
CA GLU A 142 -2.94 -11.34 24.81
C GLU A 142 -1.71 -11.18 23.93
N ASP A 143 -1.80 -10.37 22.88
CA ASP A 143 -0.65 -10.06 22.02
C ASP A 143 0.34 -9.11 22.70
N ALA A 144 -0.11 -8.24 23.61
CA ALA A 144 0.78 -7.42 24.45
C ALA A 144 1.75 -8.25 25.28
N LYS A 145 1.28 -9.35 25.89
CA LYS A 145 2.14 -10.27 26.67
C LYS A 145 3.24 -10.89 25.81
N LYS A 146 2.91 -11.27 24.56
CA LYS A 146 3.90 -11.81 23.60
C LYS A 146 4.95 -10.76 23.26
N ILE A 147 4.55 -9.51 23.01
CA ILE A 147 5.46 -8.40 22.75
C ILE A 147 6.43 -8.19 23.92
N LEU A 148 5.93 -8.21 25.16
CA LEU A 148 6.79 -8.10 26.35
C LEU A 148 7.76 -9.28 26.47
N GLN A 149 7.29 -10.50 26.21
CA GLN A 149 8.13 -11.69 26.23
C GLN A 149 9.22 -11.67 25.16
N GLU A 150 8.89 -11.20 23.94
CA GLU A 150 9.87 -10.97 22.87
C GLU A 150 10.92 -9.94 23.31
N ALA A 151 10.49 -8.81 23.90
CA ALA A 151 11.40 -7.79 24.41
C ALA A 151 12.36 -8.35 25.47
N GLU A 152 11.87 -9.17 26.41
CA GLU A 152 12.71 -9.86 27.39
C GLU A 152 13.72 -10.81 26.75
N ASN A 153 13.30 -11.56 25.73
CA ASN A 153 14.17 -12.48 25.01
C ASN A 153 15.28 -11.74 24.26
N MET A 154 14.94 -10.64 23.57
CA MET A 154 15.92 -9.78 22.89
C MET A 154 16.96 -9.20 23.87
N VAL A 155 16.54 -8.82 25.09
CA VAL A 155 17.47 -8.36 26.13
C VAL A 155 18.39 -9.50 26.59
N LYS A 156 17.88 -10.72 26.74
CA LYS A 156 18.69 -11.90 27.11
C LYS A 156 19.70 -12.23 26.01
N GLU A 157 19.31 -12.15 24.74
CA GLU A 157 20.21 -12.36 23.60
C GLU A 157 21.32 -11.30 23.56
N LYS A 158 20.98 -10.01 23.65
CA LYS A 158 21.97 -8.93 23.71
C LYS A 158 22.97 -9.09 24.86
N LYS A 159 22.50 -9.56 26.02
CA LYS A 159 23.37 -9.84 27.17
C LYS A 159 24.33 -10.99 26.88
N LYS A 160 23.90 -12.06 26.22
CA LYS A 160 24.78 -13.17 25.80
C LYS A 160 25.85 -12.69 24.82
N GLU A 161 25.45 -11.95 23.79
CA GLU A 161 26.39 -11.39 22.80
C GLU A 161 27.44 -10.47 23.46
N SER A 162 27.06 -9.66 24.46
CA SER A 162 28.01 -8.79 25.18
C SER A 162 29.00 -9.53 26.10
N ILE A 163 28.67 -10.76 26.50
CA ILE A 163 29.54 -11.61 27.33
C ILE A 163 30.55 -12.34 26.43
N ASP A 164 30.12 -12.78 25.24
CA ASP A 164 30.98 -13.50 24.28
C ASP A 164 32.05 -12.60 23.62
N ILE A 165 31.91 -11.27 23.65
CA ILE A 165 32.91 -10.34 23.10
C ILE A 165 34.03 -10.01 24.12
N ASN A 166 33.81 -10.29 25.41
CA ASN A 166 34.77 -10.02 26.49
C ASN A 166 35.44 -11.29 27.06
N THR A 167 35.40 -12.41 26.33
CA THR A 167 36.12 -13.64 26.65
C THR A 167 37.07 -14.00 25.51
#